data_AF-A0A6V8CLI3-F1
#
_entry.id   AF-A0A6V8CLI3-F1
#
_cell.length_a   1.000
_cell.length_b   1.000
_cell.length_c   1.000
_cell.angle_alpha   90.00
_cell.angle_beta   90.00
_cell.angle_gamma   90.00
#
_symmetry.space_group_name_H-M   'P 1'
#
loop_
_entity.id
_entity.type
_entity.pdbx_description
1 polymer ?
#
loop_
_entity_poly.entity_id
_entity_poly.type
_entity_poly.pdbx_seq_one_letter_code
_entity_poly.pdbx_strand_id
1 'polypeptide(L)'
;MNMADYLERIGTGLILSNHDVFNFDFVPPNLVGRNEAQRKIASLFSGIENHSKSCRAVITGPVGSGKTALVKTFCRDITRHLNDIREIRTIHVNCRNANTASSIVQRIVQSLDPGPPDRGLGMG
;
A
#
# COMPACT_ATOMS: atom_id res chain seq x y z
N MET A 1 -33.79 -8.51 -1.56
CA MET A 1 -33.16 -8.09 -0.29
C MET A 1 -31.69 -7.93 -0.58
N ASN A 2 -31.24 -6.68 -0.72
CA ASN A 2 -29.83 -6.37 -1.00
C ASN A 2 -29.03 -6.40 0.31
N MET A 3 -27.70 -6.53 0.23
CA MET A 3 -26.81 -6.52 1.40
C MET A 3 -26.99 -5.26 2.26
N ALA A 4 -27.28 -4.12 1.63
CA ALA A 4 -27.62 -2.87 2.30
C ALA A 4 -28.86 -3.02 3.20
N ASP A 5 -29.95 -3.62 2.70
CA ASP A 5 -31.19 -3.84 3.47
C ASP A 5 -30.96 -4.76 4.68
N TYR A 6 -30.10 -5.79 4.52
CA TYR A 6 -29.75 -6.70 5.61
C TYR A 6 -28.94 -5.99 6.71
N LEU A 7 -27.99 -5.14 6.32
CA LEU A 7 -27.16 -4.36 7.24
C LEU A 7 -27.96 -3.24 7.93
N GLU A 8 -28.89 -2.58 7.24
CA GLU A 8 -29.81 -1.65 7.91
C GLU A 8 -30.66 -2.36 8.97
N ARG A 9 -31.18 -3.56 8.66
CA ARG A 9 -32.05 -4.34 9.55
C ARG A 9 -31.37 -4.74 10.87
N ILE A 10 -30.06 -5.00 10.87
CA ILE A 10 -29.32 -5.35 12.09
C ILE A 10 -28.74 -4.12 12.84
N GLY A 11 -29.13 -2.91 12.44
CA GLY A 11 -28.73 -1.67 13.11
C GLY A 11 -27.33 -1.18 12.76
N THR A 12 -26.62 -1.83 11.83
CA THR A 12 -25.29 -1.38 11.42
C THR A 12 -25.30 0.03 10.81
N GLY A 13 -26.40 0.44 10.15
CA GLY A 13 -26.59 1.80 9.63
C GLY A 13 -26.97 2.87 10.66
N LEU A 14 -27.28 2.50 11.92
CA LEU A 14 -27.68 3.43 12.98
C LEU A 14 -26.49 3.88 13.85
N ILE A 15 -25.41 3.09 13.90
CA ILE A 15 -24.21 3.35 14.71
C ILE A 15 -22.99 3.65 13.85
N LEU A 16 -22.84 2.95 12.72
CA LEU A 16 -21.68 3.09 11.83
C LEU A 16 -22.11 3.81 10.56
N SER A 17 -21.68 5.06 10.42
CA SER A 17 -21.92 5.85 9.20
C SER A 17 -21.13 5.34 8.00
N ASN A 18 -19.97 4.71 8.24
CA ASN A 18 -19.16 4.07 7.21
C ASN A 18 -18.37 2.90 7.83
N HIS A 19 -18.67 1.66 7.44
CA HIS A 19 -17.97 0.48 7.94
C HIS A 19 -16.59 0.28 7.27
N ASP A 20 -16.36 0.84 6.08
CA ASP A 20 -15.13 0.60 5.31
C ASP A 20 -13.88 1.15 6.01
N VAL A 21 -14.04 2.15 6.89
CA VAL A 21 -12.93 2.71 7.69
C VAL A 21 -12.36 1.71 8.70
N PHE A 22 -13.11 0.65 9.01
CA PHE A 22 -12.68 -0.42 9.91
C PHE A 22 -12.03 -1.61 9.17
N ASN A 23 -11.97 -1.58 7.84
CA ASN A 23 -11.27 -2.61 7.09
C ASN A 23 -9.77 -2.61 7.42
N PHE A 24 -9.17 -3.80 7.49
CA PHE A 24 -7.74 -3.95 7.83
C PHE A 24 -6.80 -3.22 6.86
N ASP A 25 -7.22 -3.08 5.59
CA ASP A 25 -6.46 -2.39 4.55
C ASP A 25 -6.74 -0.89 4.46
N PHE A 26 -7.68 -0.37 5.25
CA PHE A 26 -7.99 1.04 5.30
C PHE A 26 -6.78 1.84 5.78
N VAL A 27 -6.46 2.90 5.05
CA VAL A 27 -5.42 3.86 5.43
C VAL A 27 -6.08 5.22 5.55
N PRO A 28 -6.04 5.85 6.73
CA PRO A 28 -6.66 7.15 6.91
C PRO A 28 -5.96 8.20 6.04
N PRO A 29 -6.67 9.30 5.70
CA PRO A 29 -6.06 10.41 4.95
C PRO A 29 -4.89 11.02 5.71
N ASN A 30 -5.00 11.15 7.03
CA ASN A 30 -3.96 11.70 7.90
C ASN A 30 -3.48 10.64 8.90
N LEU A 31 -2.17 10.45 9.01
CA LEU A 31 -1.56 9.51 9.95
C LEU A 31 -1.02 10.26 11.17
N VAL A 32 -1.81 10.29 12.25
CA VAL A 32 -1.47 11.04 13.48
C VAL A 32 -0.38 10.32 14.28
N GLY A 33 0.48 11.08 14.97
CA GLY A 33 1.49 10.54 15.90
C GLY A 33 2.70 9.88 15.22
N ARG A 34 2.84 10.02 13.89
CA ARG A 34 3.93 9.41 13.10
C ARG A 34 4.77 10.41 12.32
N ASN A 35 4.65 11.70 12.63
CA ASN A 35 5.33 12.79 11.92
C ASN A 35 6.85 12.61 11.83
N GLU A 36 7.51 12.13 12.90
CA GLU A 36 8.96 11.91 12.89
C GLU A 36 9.36 10.74 11.98
N ALA A 37 8.61 9.63 12.02
CA ALA A 37 8.85 8.48 11.16
C ALA A 37 8.60 8.83 9.69
N GLN A 38 7.57 9.64 9.40
CA GLN A 38 7.31 10.18 8.06
C GLN A 38 8.48 11.04 7.58
N ARG A 39 8.99 11.97 8.41
CA ARG A 39 10.17 12.78 8.08
C ARG A 39 11.41 11.93 7.80
N LYS A 40 11.64 10.88 8.59
CA LYS A 40 12.78 9.98 8.42
C LYS A 40 12.70 9.17 7.13
N ILE A 41 11.52 8.69 6.75
CA ILE A 41 11.35 8.02 5.46
C ILE A 41 11.53 9.04 4.33
N ALA A 42 10.92 10.22 4.43
CA ALA A 42 11.06 11.26 3.41
C ALA A 42 12.53 11.65 3.16
N SER A 43 13.35 11.76 4.20
CA SER A 43 14.78 12.09 4.03
C SER A 43 15.58 10.98 3.34
N LEU A 44 15.28 9.70 3.62
CA LEU A 44 15.91 8.55 2.95
C LEU A 44 15.58 8.47 1.45
N PHE A 45 14.43 9.00 1.07
CA PHE A 45 13.96 9.05 -0.31
C PHE A 45 14.18 10.42 -0.96
N SER A 46 14.98 11.29 -0.35
CA SER A 46 15.38 12.56 -0.95
C SER A 46 16.08 12.31 -2.28
N GLY A 47 15.63 12.96 -3.36
CA GLY A 47 16.19 12.77 -4.69
C GLY A 47 15.47 11.74 -5.55
N ILE A 48 14.38 11.10 -5.08
CA ILE A 48 13.59 10.15 -5.87
C ILE A 48 12.91 10.76 -7.10
N GLU A 49 12.84 12.09 -7.21
CA GLU A 49 12.47 12.78 -8.44
C GLU A 49 13.45 12.47 -9.60
N ASN A 50 14.71 12.12 -9.30
CA ASN A 50 15.71 11.79 -10.31
C ASN A 50 15.61 10.32 -10.74
N HIS A 51 15.51 10.08 -12.04
CA HIS A 51 15.41 8.72 -12.62
C HIS A 51 16.63 7.82 -12.35
N SER A 52 17.80 8.41 -12.11
CA SER A 52 19.06 7.69 -11.86
C SER A 52 19.28 7.28 -10.41
N LYS A 53 18.46 7.76 -9.46
CA LYS A 53 18.62 7.47 -8.04
C LYS A 53 17.72 6.31 -7.61
N SER A 54 18.32 5.38 -6.86
CA SER A 54 17.61 4.30 -6.16
C SER A 54 17.70 4.53 -4.66
N CYS A 55 16.55 4.53 -3.99
CA CYS A 55 16.44 4.67 -2.54
C CYS A 55 15.98 3.34 -1.92
N ARG A 56 16.46 3.03 -0.71
CA ARG A 56 16.06 1.82 0.02
C ARG A 56 15.89 2.17 1.50
N ALA A 57 14.87 1.59 2.12
CA ALA A 57 14.62 1.71 3.54
C ALA A 57 14.13 0.39 4.13
N VAL A 58 14.50 0.13 5.38
CA VAL A 58 14.00 -1.00 6.16
C VAL A 58 13.26 -0.43 7.37
N ILE A 59 12.00 -0.83 7.53
CA ILE A 59 11.13 -0.35 8.61
C ILE A 59 10.83 -1.53 9.54
N THR A 60 11.27 -1.43 10.78
CA THR A 60 11.13 -2.46 11.81
C THR A 60 10.25 -1.97 12.96
N GLY A 61 9.71 -2.91 13.73
CA GLY A 61 8.94 -2.62 14.94
C GLY A 61 7.83 -3.65 15.21
N PRO A 62 7.20 -3.61 16.39
CA PRO A 62 6.21 -4.60 16.84
C PRO A 62 4.98 -4.72 15.94
N VAL A 63 4.24 -5.84 16.03
CA VAL A 63 2.95 -6.00 15.33
C VAL A 63 1.98 -4.90 15.78
N GLY A 64 1.13 -4.40 14.88
CA GLY A 64 0.16 -3.35 15.18
C GLY A 64 0.74 -1.93 15.28
N SER A 65 2.07 -1.74 15.15
CA SER A 65 2.69 -0.41 15.26
C SER A 65 2.43 0.53 14.07
N GLY A 66 1.61 0.15 13.09
CA GLY A 66 1.25 1.02 11.96
C GLY A 66 2.30 1.14 10.86
N LYS A 67 3.27 0.22 10.77
CA LYS A 67 4.31 0.21 9.71
C LYS A 67 3.70 0.23 8.30
N THR A 68 2.74 -0.66 8.04
CA THR A 68 2.09 -0.74 6.73
C THR A 68 1.32 0.53 6.39
N ALA A 69 0.60 1.10 7.37
CA ALA A 69 -0.09 2.38 7.20
C ALA A 69 0.89 3.52 6.90
N LEU A 70 2.03 3.57 7.60
CA LEU A 70 3.10 4.55 7.36
C LEU A 70 3.63 4.47 5.91
N VAL A 71 3.96 3.27 5.44
CA VAL A 71 4.46 3.07 4.07
C VAL A 71 3.41 3.39 3.03
N LYS A 72 2.17 2.89 3.18
CA LYS A 72 1.07 3.18 2.25
C LYS A 72 0.79 4.69 2.15
N THR A 73 0.78 5.40 3.29
CA THR A 73 0.65 6.85 3.34
C THR A 73 1.79 7.55 2.61
N PHE A 74 3.04 7.18 2.89
CA PHE A 74 4.20 7.75 2.21
C PHE A 74 4.15 7.55 0.69
N CYS A 75 3.84 6.34 0.22
CA CYS A 75 3.72 6.04 -1.20
C CYS A 75 2.59 6.83 -1.89
N ARG A 76 1.45 6.98 -1.21
CA ARG A 76 0.34 7.82 -1.70
C ARG A 76 0.78 9.28 -1.84
N ASP A 77 1.42 9.82 -0.82
CA ASP A 77 1.79 11.23 -0.76
C ASP A 77 2.89 11.56 -1.77
N ILE A 78 3.88 10.68 -1.96
CA ILE A 78 4.95 10.89 -2.94
C ILE A 78 4.47 10.76 -4.39
N THR A 79 3.57 9.81 -4.65
CA THR A 79 2.97 9.63 -5.99
C THR A 79 2.17 10.86 -6.37
N ARG A 80 1.43 11.46 -5.42
CA ARG A 80 0.71 12.73 -5.62
C ARG A 80 1.67 13.90 -5.84
N HIS A 81 2.71 14.01 -5.01
CA HIS A 81 3.63 15.15 -5.05
C HIS A 81 4.50 15.20 -6.31
N LEU A 82 4.85 14.03 -6.85
CA LEU A 82 5.71 13.92 -8.05
C LEU A 82 4.92 13.66 -9.33
N ASN A 83 3.58 13.72 -9.31
CA ASN A 83 2.74 13.33 -10.45
C ASN A 83 3.11 14.04 -11.77
N ASP A 84 3.47 15.32 -11.70
CA ASP A 84 3.87 16.14 -12.86
C ASP A 84 5.37 16.07 -13.19
N ILE A 85 6.19 15.44 -12.35
CA ILE A 85 7.65 15.39 -12.48
C ILE A 85 8.09 14.01 -12.93
N ARG A 86 7.55 12.97 -12.30
CA ARG A 86 7.91 11.57 -12.52
C ARG A 86 6.70 10.68 -12.20
N GLU A 87 6.31 9.85 -13.16
CA GLU A 87 5.31 8.81 -12.91
C GLU A 87 5.88 7.77 -11.92
N ILE A 88 5.30 7.72 -10.72
CA ILE A 88 5.64 6.74 -9.69
C ILE A 88 4.50 5.73 -9.58
N ARG A 89 4.79 4.47 -9.89
CA ARG A 89 3.88 3.34 -9.64
C ARG A 89 4.22 2.68 -8.32
N THR A 90 3.24 2.59 -7.43
CA THR A 90 3.39 1.92 -6.13
C THR A 90 2.89 0.49 -6.23
N ILE A 91 3.72 -0.47 -5.85
CA ILE A 91 3.37 -1.90 -5.79
C ILE A 91 3.62 -2.39 -4.37
N HIS A 92 2.59 -2.98 -3.75
CA HIS A 92 2.68 -3.57 -2.42
C HIS A 92 2.58 -5.09 -2.50
N VAL A 93 3.66 -5.77 -2.11
CA VAL A 93 3.70 -7.24 -2.05
C VAL A 93 3.73 -7.68 -0.59
N ASN A 94 2.72 -8.47 -0.19
CA ASN A 94 2.70 -9.09 1.13
C ASN A 94 3.46 -10.42 1.09
N CYS A 95 4.70 -10.43 1.57
CA CYS A 95 5.55 -11.63 1.56
C CYS A 95 5.04 -12.76 2.47
N ARG A 96 4.05 -12.51 3.35
CA ARG A 96 3.36 -13.58 4.10
C ARG A 96 2.52 -14.47 3.17
N ASN A 97 1.99 -13.89 2.08
CA ASN A 97 1.15 -14.59 1.10
C ASN A 97 1.96 -15.01 -0.14
N ALA A 98 2.95 -14.21 -0.55
CA ALA A 98 3.89 -14.51 -1.63
C ALA A 98 5.27 -14.79 -1.02
N ASN A 99 5.52 -16.05 -0.67
CA ASN A 99 6.67 -16.45 0.15
C ASN A 99 7.89 -16.96 -0.64
N THR A 100 7.81 -17.04 -1.98
CA THR A 100 8.93 -17.41 -2.85
C THR A 100 9.34 -16.25 -3.75
N ALA A 101 10.62 -16.18 -4.12
CA ALA A 101 11.13 -15.16 -5.03
C ALA A 101 10.32 -15.11 -6.34
N SER A 102 10.02 -16.27 -6.93
CA SER A 102 9.20 -16.38 -8.15
C SER A 102 7.80 -15.81 -7.95
N SER A 103 7.12 -16.12 -6.84
CA SER A 103 5.79 -15.58 -6.54
C SER A 103 5.79 -14.06 -6.33
N ILE A 104 6.86 -13.51 -5.75
CA ILE A 104 7.02 -12.06 -5.56
C ILE A 104 7.20 -11.38 -6.92
N VAL A 105 8.11 -11.88 -7.76
CA VAL A 105 8.36 -11.33 -9.09
C VAL A 105 7.11 -11.39 -9.96
N GLN A 106 6.41 -12.53 -9.98
CA GLN A 106 5.16 -12.69 -10.70
C GLN A 106 4.13 -11.63 -10.28
N ARG A 107 3.98 -11.40 -8.97
CA ARG A 107 3.03 -10.41 -8.45
C ARG A 107 3.40 -8.97 -8.80
N ILE A 108 4.69 -8.67 -8.88
CA ILE A 108 5.19 -7.37 -9.34
C ILE A 108 4.87 -7.19 -10.84
N VAL A 109 5.18 -8.20 -11.67
CA VAL A 109 4.90 -8.17 -13.11
C VAL A 109 3.41 -7.97 -13.39
N GLN A 110 2.55 -8.77 -12.74
CA GLN A 110 1.09 -8.64 -12.87
C GLN A 110 0.56 -7.27 -12.44
N SER A 111 1.24 -6.59 -11.51
CA SER A 111 0.86 -5.24 -11.08
C SER A 111 1.31 -4.15 -12.07
N LEU A 112 2.33 -4.42 -12.90
CA LEU A 112 2.87 -3.50 -13.90
C LEU A 112 2.20 -3.67 -15.27
N ASP A 113 1.96 -4.91 -15.66
CA ASP A 113 1.35 -5.31 -16.91
C ASP A 113 0.37 -6.48 -16.66
N PRO A 114 -0.95 -6.23 -16.65
CA PRO A 114 -1.96 -7.27 -16.50
C PRO A 114 -2.16 -8.12 -17.78
N GLY A 115 -1.35 -7.89 -18.82
CA GLY A 115 -1.51 -8.44 -20.18
C GLY A 115 -1.31 -9.95 -20.36
N PRO A 116 -0.29 -10.64 -19.80
CA PRO A 116 -0.11 -12.07 -20.09
C PRO A 116 -0.65 -12.98 -18.97
N PRO A 117 -1.37 -14.07 -19.32
CA PRO A 117 -1.99 -14.98 -18.35
C PRO A 117 -0.96 -15.79 -17.52
N ASP A 118 -1.42 -16.33 -16.39
CA ASP A 118 -0.69 -17.01 -15.29
C ASP A 118 0.26 -18.17 -15.65
N ARG A 119 0.36 -18.58 -16.92
CA ARG A 119 1.19 -19.72 -17.34
C ARG A 119 2.40 -19.25 -18.14
N GLY A 120 3.60 -19.47 -17.59
CA GLY A 120 4.86 -19.33 -18.35
C GLY A 120 6.06 -18.71 -17.61
N LEU A 121 5.89 -18.16 -16.40
CA LEU A 121 6.98 -17.51 -15.64
C LEU A 121 7.67 -18.44 -14.63
N GLY A 122 7.83 -19.72 -14.98
CA GLY A 122 8.71 -20.60 -14.23
C GLY A 122 10.16 -20.17 -14.45
N MET A 123 10.80 -19.59 -13.43
CA MET A 123 12.26 -19.56 -13.39
C MET A 123 12.72 -20.99 -13.10
N GLY A 124 13.27 -21.65 -14.12
CA GLY A 124 14.08 -22.85 -13.95
C GLY A 124 15.40 -22.53 -13.24
#